data_AF-A0AAV0FC53-F1
#
_entry.id   AF-A0AAV0FC53-F1
#
_cell.length_a   1.000
_cell.length_b   1.000
_cell.length_c   1.000
_cell.angle_alpha   90.00
_cell.angle_beta   90.00
_cell.angle_gamma   90.00
#
_symmetry.space_group_name_H-M   'P 1'
#
loop_
_entity.id
_entity.type
_entity.pdbx_description
1 polymer ?
#
loop_
_entity_poly.entity_id
_entity_poly.type
_entity_poly.pdbx_seq_one_letter_code
_entity_poly.pdbx_strand_id
1 'polypeptide(L)'
;MEYLFTFWTCLLLYKEYETVTSMRSKFLASRDGDIEEANGRLTNHPEQFTVLVRNIPRDSSDKSVSKTVGNYFKENYPHEYLCHHVVYDVKSIVKLVKKRHSFGNMMDRYSKKGNDTLSRRSGFLGLFGKQQTYLEYYQDQTEKLDKKVSEEA
;
A
#
# COMPACT_ATOMS: atom_id res chain seq x y z
N MET A 1 -45.90 -16.90 -16.25
CA MET A 1 -45.61 -15.56 -15.68
C MET A 1 -44.13 -15.42 -15.33
N GLU A 2 -43.53 -16.36 -14.61
CA GLU A 2 -42.11 -16.33 -14.23
C GLU A 2 -41.13 -16.19 -15.43
N TYR A 3 -41.39 -16.92 -16.54
CA TYR A 3 -40.58 -16.81 -17.76
C TYR A 3 -40.67 -15.45 -18.47
N LEU A 4 -41.80 -14.74 -18.33
CA LEU A 4 -41.96 -13.41 -18.92
C LEU A 4 -41.19 -12.36 -18.13
N PHE A 5 -41.23 -12.43 -16.79
CA PHE A 5 -40.46 -11.55 -15.92
C PHE A 5 -38.96 -11.77 -16.10
N THR A 6 -38.50 -13.03 -16.10
CA THR A 6 -37.08 -13.34 -16.34
C THR A 6 -36.63 -12.84 -17.72
N PHE A 7 -37.39 -13.12 -18.78
CA PHE A 7 -37.09 -12.61 -20.11
C PHE A 7 -37.00 -11.07 -20.16
N TRP A 8 -37.96 -10.38 -19.55
CA TRP A 8 -37.95 -8.91 -19.48
C TRP A 8 -36.75 -8.37 -18.71
N THR A 9 -36.42 -8.97 -17.56
CA THR A 9 -35.23 -8.58 -16.78
C THR A 9 -33.95 -8.81 -17.56
N CYS A 10 -33.81 -9.93 -18.28
CA CYS A 10 -32.63 -10.20 -19.11
C CYS A 10 -32.46 -9.16 -20.22
N LEU A 11 -33.55 -8.71 -20.84
CA LEU A 11 -33.50 -7.65 -21.86
C LEU A 11 -33.05 -6.30 -21.28
N LEU A 12 -33.55 -5.93 -20.09
CA LEU A 12 -33.12 -4.72 -19.39
C LEU A 12 -31.64 -4.79 -19.00
N LEU A 13 -31.21 -5.91 -18.41
CA LEU A 13 -29.81 -6.16 -18.05
C LEU A 13 -28.87 -6.09 -19.26
N TYR A 14 -29.29 -6.61 -20.41
CA TYR A 14 -28.50 -6.54 -21.64
C TYR A 14 -28.29 -5.10 -22.11
N LYS A 15 -29.35 -4.28 -22.09
CA LYS A 15 -29.30 -2.86 -22.47
C LYS A 15 -28.45 -2.02 -21.52
N GLU A 16 -28.57 -2.25 -20.22
CA GLU A 16 -27.75 -1.57 -19.21
C GLU A 16 -26.28 -1.99 -19.32
N TYR A 17 -26.01 -3.27 -19.56
CA TYR A 17 -24.65 -3.77 -19.74
C TYR A 17 -23.95 -3.13 -20.94
N GLU A 18 -24.65 -2.97 -22.07
CA GLU A 18 -24.15 -2.25 -23.25
C GLU A 18 -23.79 -0.79 -22.90
N THR A 19 -24.65 -0.13 -22.14
CA THR A 19 -24.44 1.27 -21.72
C THR A 19 -23.23 1.40 -20.79
N VAL A 20 -23.12 0.56 -19.77
CA VAL A 20 -21.98 0.54 -18.83
C VAL A 20 -20.67 0.22 -19.56
N THR A 21 -20.69 -0.73 -20.49
CA THR A 21 -19.51 -1.11 -21.27
C THR A 21 -19.06 0.03 -22.20
N SER A 22 -19.99 0.72 -22.84
CA SER A 22 -19.71 1.91 -23.65
C SER A 22 -19.12 3.04 -22.82
N MET A 23 -19.71 3.33 -21.64
CA MET A 23 -19.17 4.32 -20.70
C MET A 23 -17.76 3.96 -20.23
N ARG A 24 -17.52 2.70 -19.85
CA ARG A 24 -16.19 2.21 -19.44
C ARG A 24 -15.17 2.36 -20.57
N SER A 25 -15.54 2.01 -21.80
CA SER A 25 -14.63 2.07 -22.95
C SER A 25 -14.26 3.51 -23.29
N LYS A 26 -15.23 4.42 -23.27
CA LYS A 26 -14.99 5.87 -23.44
C LYS A 26 -14.08 6.41 -22.33
N PHE A 27 -14.32 6.01 -21.09
CA PHE A 27 -13.50 6.42 -19.94
C PHE A 27 -12.05 5.92 -20.07
N LEU A 28 -11.83 4.68 -20.51
CA LEU A 28 -10.48 4.15 -20.73
C LEU A 28 -9.77 4.89 -21.88
N ALA A 29 -10.47 5.16 -22.98
CA ALA A 29 -9.90 5.87 -24.13
C ALA A 29 -9.62 7.35 -23.84
N SER A 30 -10.52 8.06 -23.14
CA SER A 30 -10.30 9.47 -22.76
C SER A 30 -9.15 9.62 -21.77
N ARG A 31 -8.99 8.64 -20.86
CA ARG A 31 -7.86 8.61 -19.92
C ARG A 31 -6.51 8.59 -20.63
N ASP A 32 -6.42 7.96 -21.79
CA ASP A 32 -5.19 7.86 -22.60
C ASP A 32 -5.03 9.07 -23.57
N GLY A 33 -6.11 9.77 -23.92
CA GLY A 33 -6.14 10.86 -24.92
C GLY A 33 -6.12 12.30 -24.39
N ASP A 34 -6.62 12.58 -23.18
CA ASP A 34 -6.70 13.95 -22.62
C ASP A 34 -5.36 14.44 -22.01
N ILE A 35 -4.24 13.81 -22.37
CA ILE A 35 -2.94 13.89 -21.68
C ILE A 35 -2.06 15.08 -22.15
N GLU A 36 -2.37 15.73 -23.27
CA GLU A 36 -1.38 16.66 -23.86
C GLU A 36 -1.43 18.12 -23.36
N GLU A 37 -2.54 18.63 -22.81
CA GLU A 37 -2.68 20.10 -22.70
C GLU A 37 -2.99 20.68 -21.30
N ALA A 38 -3.54 19.91 -20.34
CA ALA A 38 -4.19 20.59 -19.21
C ALA A 38 -3.29 20.92 -18.00
N ASN A 39 -2.28 20.13 -17.66
CA ASN A 39 -1.36 20.38 -16.53
C ASN A 39 -0.30 19.27 -16.57
N GLY A 40 1.00 19.58 -16.69
CA GLY A 40 2.11 18.64 -16.90
C GLY A 40 2.33 17.57 -15.80
N ARG A 41 1.34 16.71 -15.57
CA ARG A 41 1.33 15.59 -14.65
C ARG A 41 0.95 14.37 -15.49
N LEU A 42 1.97 13.64 -15.97
CA LEU A 42 1.81 12.36 -16.65
C LEU A 42 0.79 11.49 -15.90
N THR A 43 -0.40 11.35 -16.45
CA THR A 43 -1.48 10.45 -15.99
C THR A 43 -1.29 9.02 -16.49
N ASN A 44 -0.06 8.64 -16.85
CA ASN A 44 0.33 7.26 -17.08
C ASN A 44 0.27 6.51 -15.75
N HIS A 45 -0.86 5.86 -15.48
CA HIS A 45 -1.02 5.13 -14.23
C HIS A 45 -0.08 3.93 -14.26
N PRO A 46 0.73 3.69 -13.22
CA PRO A 46 1.66 2.56 -13.20
C PRO A 46 0.95 1.22 -13.38
N GLU A 47 -0.34 1.14 -13.05
CA GLU A 47 -1.19 -0.03 -13.24
C GLU A 47 -1.35 -0.47 -14.71
N GLN A 48 -1.21 0.44 -15.70
CA GLN A 48 -1.30 0.09 -17.12
C GLN A 48 -0.04 -0.63 -17.62
N PHE A 49 1.10 -0.40 -16.96
CA PHE A 49 2.41 -0.92 -17.35
C PHE A 49 2.95 -1.99 -16.40
N THR A 50 2.29 -2.20 -15.26
CA THR A 50 2.73 -3.12 -14.21
C THR A 50 1.84 -4.36 -14.18
N VAL A 51 2.45 -5.53 -14.41
CA VAL A 51 1.76 -6.82 -14.31
C VAL A 51 2.13 -7.52 -13.00
N LEU A 52 1.13 -8.03 -12.28
CA LEU A 52 1.34 -8.82 -11.07
C LEU A 52 1.56 -10.29 -11.43
N VAL A 53 2.80 -10.76 -11.31
CA VAL A 53 3.18 -12.16 -11.50
C VAL A 53 3.09 -12.91 -10.18
N ARG A 54 2.41 -14.07 -10.18
CA ARG A 54 2.22 -14.93 -9.01
C ARG A 54 2.74 -16.34 -9.28
N ASN A 55 3.00 -17.10 -8.22
CA ASN A 55 3.40 -18.51 -8.27
C ASN A 55 4.69 -18.77 -9.06
N ILE A 56 5.75 -18.01 -8.75
CA ILE A 56 7.08 -18.19 -9.35
C ILE A 56 7.68 -19.51 -8.83
N PRO A 57 8.17 -20.40 -9.71
CA PRO A 57 8.80 -21.64 -9.27
C PRO A 57 10.04 -21.32 -8.44
N ARG A 58 10.17 -22.00 -7.30
CA ARG A 58 11.38 -21.94 -6.49
C ARG A 58 12.37 -22.94 -7.09
N ASP A 59 13.35 -22.42 -7.82
CA ASP A 59 14.46 -23.24 -8.30
C ASP A 59 15.20 -23.87 -7.11
N SER A 60 15.66 -25.11 -7.28
CA SER A 60 16.53 -25.81 -6.32
C SER A 60 17.96 -25.26 -6.30
N SER A 61 18.31 -24.46 -7.31
CA SER A 61 19.53 -23.66 -7.34
C SER A 61 19.31 -22.43 -6.45
N ASP A 62 20.30 -22.07 -5.63
CA ASP A 62 20.37 -20.90 -4.72
C ASP A 62 20.24 -19.51 -5.40
N LYS A 63 19.58 -19.42 -6.56
CA LYS A 63 19.34 -18.18 -7.28
C LYS A 63 18.21 -17.41 -6.59
N SER A 64 18.47 -16.13 -6.30
CA SER A 64 17.43 -15.21 -5.84
C SER A 64 16.28 -15.14 -6.85
N VAL A 65 15.04 -15.13 -6.34
CA VAL A 65 13.80 -15.00 -7.12
C VAL A 65 13.87 -13.83 -8.12
N SER A 66 14.49 -12.72 -7.70
CA SER A 66 14.69 -11.54 -8.55
C SER A 66 15.52 -11.85 -9.81
N LYS A 67 16.56 -12.68 -9.68
CA LYS A 67 17.43 -13.05 -10.80
C LYS A 67 16.71 -13.98 -11.77
N THR A 68 15.97 -14.95 -11.26
CA THR A 68 15.17 -15.87 -12.09
C THR A 68 14.12 -15.12 -12.90
N VAL A 69 13.36 -14.21 -12.26
CA VAL A 69 12.37 -13.37 -12.94
C VAL A 69 13.04 -12.44 -13.95
N GLY A 70 14.12 -11.76 -13.55
CA GLY A 70 14.85 -10.85 -14.43
C GLY A 70 15.41 -11.53 -15.68
N ASN A 71 15.97 -12.73 -15.55
CA ASN A 71 16.46 -13.49 -16.69
C ASN A 71 15.30 -13.94 -17.60
N TYR A 72 14.23 -14.49 -17.03
CA TYR A 72 13.06 -14.93 -17.79
C TYR A 72 12.47 -13.82 -18.65
N PHE A 73 12.22 -12.64 -18.08
CA PHE A 73 11.63 -11.53 -18.84
C PHE A 73 12.60 -10.93 -19.86
N LYS A 74 13.91 -10.90 -19.59
CA LYS A 74 14.90 -10.46 -20.57
C LYS A 74 15.03 -11.41 -21.76
N GLU A 75 14.92 -12.71 -21.52
CA GLU A 75 15.00 -13.73 -22.56
C GLU A 75 13.74 -13.76 -23.44
N ASN A 76 12.55 -13.60 -22.84
CA ASN A 76 11.28 -13.69 -23.58
C ASN A 76 10.79 -12.33 -24.13
N TYR A 77 11.04 -11.23 -23.42
CA TYR A 77 10.51 -9.90 -23.72
C TYR A 77 11.60 -8.80 -23.65
N PRO A 78 12.66 -8.89 -24.46
CA PRO A 78 13.83 -8.00 -24.34
C PRO A 78 13.53 -6.52 -24.59
N HIS A 79 12.51 -6.20 -25.39
CA HIS A 79 12.18 -4.82 -25.78
C HIS A 79 11.09 -4.17 -24.90
N GLU A 80 10.29 -4.98 -24.20
CA GLU A 80 9.16 -4.49 -23.38
C GLU A 80 9.51 -4.48 -21.88
N TYR A 81 10.50 -5.27 -21.49
CA TYR A 81 10.88 -5.40 -20.09
C TYR A 81 11.68 -4.20 -19.58
N LEU A 82 11.11 -3.46 -18.63
CA LEU A 82 11.76 -2.33 -17.97
C LEU A 82 12.40 -2.75 -16.64
N CYS A 83 11.57 -3.16 -15.68
CA CYS A 83 12.02 -3.52 -14.34
C CYS A 83 11.01 -4.44 -13.65
N HIS A 84 11.40 -4.97 -12.50
CA HIS A 84 10.51 -5.73 -11.63
C HIS A 84 10.78 -5.37 -10.17
N HIS A 85 9.78 -5.56 -9.32
CA HIS A 85 9.90 -5.45 -7.88
C HIS A 85 9.41 -6.74 -7.23
N VAL A 86 10.23 -7.31 -6.35
CA VAL A 86 9.86 -8.53 -5.60
C VAL A 86 9.02 -8.13 -4.40
N VAL A 87 7.91 -8.83 -4.20
CA VAL A 87 7.03 -8.62 -3.04
C VAL A 87 7.50 -9.49 -1.89
N TYR A 88 7.85 -8.86 -0.77
CA TYR A 88 8.29 -9.52 0.46
C TYR A 88 7.18 -9.51 1.53
N ASP A 89 7.19 -10.46 2.46
CA ASP A 89 6.29 -10.43 3.61
C ASP A 89 6.77 -9.37 4.62
N VAL A 90 6.17 -8.19 4.53
CA VAL A 90 6.47 -7.04 5.40
C VAL A 90 5.48 -6.90 6.56
N LYS A 91 4.70 -7.94 6.89
CA LYS A 91 3.64 -7.84 7.91
C LYS A 91 4.15 -7.39 9.29
N SER A 92 5.35 -7.83 9.71
CA SER A 92 5.92 -7.41 10.99
C SER A 92 6.29 -5.93 10.97
N ILE A 93 7.01 -5.50 9.92
CA ILE A 93 7.44 -4.13 9.69
C ILE A 93 6.22 -3.19 9.61
N VAL A 94 5.17 -3.56 8.88
CA VAL A 94 3.93 -2.75 8.77
C VAL A 94 3.28 -2.55 10.14
N LYS A 95 3.26 -3.58 11.00
CA LYS A 95 2.73 -3.44 12.38
C LYS A 95 3.58 -2.48 13.21
N LEU A 96 4.91 -2.55 13.11
CA LEU A 96 5.83 -1.65 13.81
C LEU A 96 5.65 -0.20 13.34
N VAL A 97 5.64 0.04 12.03
CA VAL A 97 5.45 1.38 11.44
C VAL A 97 4.10 1.97 11.85
N LYS A 98 3.03 1.18 11.83
CA LYS A 98 1.70 1.63 12.29
C LYS A 98 1.70 2.03 13.77
N LYS A 99 2.39 1.25 14.62
CA LYS A 99 2.52 1.56 16.05
C LYS A 99 3.31 2.86 16.27
N ARG A 100 4.41 3.03 15.53
CA ARG A 100 5.24 4.25 15.55
C ARG A 100 4.46 5.48 15.12
N HIS A 101 3.69 5.38 14.03
CA HIS A 101 2.79 6.44 13.57
C HIS A 101 1.73 6.78 14.63
N SER A 102 1.14 5.78 15.29
CA SER A 102 0.19 6.01 16.38
C SER A 102 0.82 6.75 17.57
N PHE A 103 2.07 6.46 17.92
CA PHE A 103 2.77 7.19 18.98
C PHE A 103 3.15 8.62 18.57
N GLY A 104 3.58 8.83 17.32
CA GLY A 104 3.77 10.18 16.77
C GLY A 104 2.49 11.02 16.85
N ASN A 105 1.36 10.44 16.45
CA ASN A 105 0.06 11.11 16.56
C ASN A 105 -0.34 11.42 18.00
N MET A 106 0.02 10.58 18.97
CA MET A 106 -0.23 10.87 20.39
C MET A 106 0.65 12.00 20.87
N MET A 107 1.94 11.98 20.53
CA MET A 107 2.90 13.04 20.85
C MET A 107 2.40 14.40 20.34
N ASP A 108 1.98 14.48 19.07
CA ASP A 108 1.42 15.69 18.47
C ASP A 108 0.15 16.20 19.17
N ARG A 109 -0.69 15.30 19.70
CA ARG A 109 -1.87 15.70 20.46
C ARG A 109 -1.49 16.27 21.83
N TYR A 110 -0.51 15.67 22.51
CA TYR A 110 -0.10 16.13 23.83
C TYR A 110 0.64 17.47 23.76
N SER A 111 1.51 17.66 22.76
CA SER A 111 2.21 18.93 22.55
C SER A 111 1.23 20.07 22.26
N LYS A 112 0.23 19.85 21.39
CA LYS A 112 -0.81 20.86 21.09
C LYS A 112 -1.70 21.20 22.28
N LYS A 113 -1.87 20.27 23.22
CA LYS A 113 -2.73 20.46 24.39
C LYS A 113 -2.04 21.25 25.51
N GLY A 114 -0.74 21.55 25.39
CA GLY A 114 0.04 22.23 26.44
C GLY A 114 0.19 21.37 27.70
N ASN A 115 0.12 20.04 27.55
CA ASN A 115 0.16 19.08 28.65
C ASN A 115 1.60 18.70 29.04
N ASP A 116 2.58 19.56 28.73
CA ASP A 116 4.02 19.33 28.89
C ASP A 116 4.43 19.19 30.37
N THR A 117 3.55 19.58 31.29
CA THR A 117 3.74 19.49 32.74
C THR A 117 3.25 18.18 33.34
N LEU A 118 2.47 17.39 32.61
CA LEU A 118 1.98 16.10 33.08
C LEU A 118 3.12 15.09 33.02
N SER A 119 3.55 14.65 34.19
CA SER A 119 4.60 13.65 34.35
C SER A 119 4.01 12.29 34.72
N ARG A 120 4.65 11.24 34.22
CA ARG A 120 4.32 9.85 34.50
C ARG A 120 5.59 9.13 34.94
N ARG A 121 5.45 8.15 35.84
CA ARG A 121 6.55 7.22 36.13
C ARG A 121 6.62 6.12 35.08
N SER A 122 7.82 5.85 34.60
CA SER A 122 8.10 4.96 33.46
C SER A 122 7.78 3.46 33.70
N GLY A 123 7.70 3.01 34.95
CA GLY A 123 7.59 1.58 35.29
C GLY A 123 6.17 1.01 35.35
N PHE A 124 6.09 -0.23 35.87
CA PHE A 124 4.86 -1.04 35.87
C PHE A 124 3.69 -0.32 36.56
N LEU A 125 2.57 -0.19 35.84
CA LEU A 125 1.36 0.54 36.25
C LEU A 125 1.59 2.02 36.65
N GLY A 126 2.76 2.60 36.36
CA GLY A 126 3.11 3.96 36.81
C GLY A 126 3.50 4.05 38.29
N LEU A 127 3.77 2.93 38.96
CA LEU A 127 4.12 2.90 40.39
C LEU A 127 5.63 3.03 40.64
N PHE A 128 6.43 2.44 39.76
CA PHE A 128 7.89 2.36 39.89
C PHE A 128 8.61 3.11 38.77
N GLY A 129 9.87 3.53 38.98
CA GLY A 129 10.73 4.08 37.94
C GLY A 129 10.83 5.61 37.87
N LYS A 130 11.63 6.09 36.91
CA LYS A 130 11.94 7.51 36.71
C LYS A 130 10.68 8.29 36.30
N GLN A 131 10.53 9.48 36.86
CA GLN A 131 9.48 10.44 36.48
C GLN A 131 9.91 11.13 35.18
N GLN A 132 9.08 11.01 34.15
CA GLN A 132 9.32 11.55 32.81
C GLN A 132 8.04 12.20 32.30
N THR A 133 8.17 13.20 31.43
CA THR A 133 7.00 13.83 30.80
C THR A 133 6.37 12.88 29.78
N TYR A 134 5.05 12.97 29.54
CA TYR A 134 4.39 12.15 28.52
C TYR A 134 5.05 12.26 27.13
N LEU A 135 5.54 13.45 26.76
CA LEU A 135 6.27 13.68 25.51
C LEU A 135 7.57 12.87 25.45
N GLU A 136 8.41 12.95 26.48
CA GLU A 136 9.66 12.18 26.56
C GLU A 136 9.40 10.68 26.49
N TYR A 137 8.34 10.19 27.13
CA TYR A 137 7.94 8.79 27.06
C TYR A 137 7.60 8.37 25.63
N TYR A 138 6.74 9.11 24.93
CA TYR A 138 6.39 8.77 23.55
C TYR A 138 7.59 8.88 22.62
N GLN A 139 8.49 9.83 22.85
CA GLN A 139 9.73 9.99 22.09
C GLN A 139 10.65 8.77 22.25
N ASP A 140 10.89 8.31 23.49
CA ASP A 140 11.66 7.08 23.76
C ASP A 140 11.01 5.84 23.14
N GLN A 141 9.69 5.72 23.18
CA GLN A 141 8.98 4.63 22.52
C GLN A 141 9.09 4.68 21.00
N THR A 142 9.06 5.87 20.38
CA THR A 142 9.29 5.99 18.93
C THR A 142 10.71 5.61 18.55
N GLU A 143 11.72 6.02 19.32
CA GLU A 143 13.13 5.65 19.06
C GLU A 143 13.34 4.14 19.19
N LYS A 144 12.74 3.50 20.19
CA LYS A 144 12.76 2.03 20.35
C LYS A 144 12.10 1.31 19.19
N LEU A 145 11.02 1.86 18.64
CA LEU A 145 10.38 1.28 17.46
C LEU A 145 11.19 1.50 16.19
N ASP A 146 11.79 2.67 16.01
CA ASP A 146 12.65 2.97 14.86
C ASP A 146 13.88 2.04 14.84
N LYS A 147 14.47 1.75 16.00
CA LYS A 147 15.54 0.73 16.14
C LYS A 147 15.08 -0.67 15.72
N LYS A 148 13.90 -1.10 16.20
CA LYS A 148 13.33 -2.40 15.81
C LYS A 148 13.01 -2.49 14.32
N VAL A 149 12.55 -1.40 13.72
CA VAL A 149 12.30 -1.34 12.27
C VAL A 149 13.62 -1.47 11.50
N SER A 150 14.70 -0.83 11.95
CA SER A 150 16.03 -0.97 11.30
C SER A 150 16.67 -2.35 11.50
N GLU A 151 16.29 -3.08 12.54
CA GLU A 151 16.76 -4.45 12.77
C GLU A 151 15.98 -5.48 11.94
N GLU A 152 14.70 -5.24 11.67
CA GLU A 152 13.83 -6.13 10.87
C GLU A 152 13.87 -5.86 9.36
N ALA A 153 14.36 -4.70 8.92
CA ALA A 153 14.43 -4.28 7.52
C ALA A 153 15.72 -4.74 6.83
#